data_AF-A0A2E5V6H8-F1
#
_entry.id   AF-A0A2E5V6H8-F1
#
_cell.length_a   1.000
_cell.length_b   1.000
_cell.length_c   1.000
_cell.angle_alpha   90.00
_cell.angle_beta   90.00
_cell.angle_gamma   90.00
#
_symmetry.space_group_name_H-M   'P 1'
#
loop_
_entity.id
_entity.type
_entity.pdbx_description
1 polymer ?
#
loop_
_entity_poly.entity_id
_entity_poly.type
_entity_poly.pdbx_seq_one_letter_code
_entity_poly.pdbx_strand_id
1 'polypeptide(L)'
;MKFSGVGYFKTGKNIHLLWARVEANDGLLTLCKQIKAVLKEDGIRDLNRKFVPHVNLARLKRTSATEVSQWLAKNGFFRMPLMNVGSFEWFES
;
A
#
# COMPACT_ATOMS: atom_id res chain seq x y z
N MET A 1 8.37 0.66 11.54
CA MET A 1 7.22 0.64 10.61
C MET A 1 5.93 0.47 11.41
N LYS A 2 4.88 1.25 11.12
CA LYS A 2 3.62 1.23 11.85
C LYS A 2 2.45 1.01 10.89
N PHE A 3 1.60 0.04 11.20
CA PHE A 3 0.39 -0.25 10.43
C PHE A 3 -0.83 0.34 11.12
N SER A 4 -1.63 1.08 10.36
CA SER A 4 -2.69 1.89 10.93
C SER A 4 -3.83 2.09 9.94
N GLY A 5 -4.86 1.26 10.11
CA GLY A 5 -6.10 1.34 9.36
C GLY A 5 -6.07 0.50 8.10
N VAL A 6 -7.25 0.38 7.52
CA VAL A 6 -7.50 -0.35 6.27
C VAL A 6 -8.25 0.54 5.30
N GLY A 7 -8.20 0.19 4.03
CA GLY A 7 -8.89 0.92 2.99
C GLY A 7 -8.93 0.13 1.70
N TYR A 8 -9.24 0.83 0.61
CA TYR A 8 -9.35 0.21 -0.69
C TYR A 8 -8.85 1.14 -1.80
N PHE A 9 -8.54 0.55 -2.95
CA PHE A 9 -8.39 1.27 -4.20
C PHE A 9 -9.56 1.00 -5.13
N LYS A 10 -9.89 2.02 -5.93
CA LYS A 10 -10.93 1.97 -6.94
C LYS A 10 -10.46 2.63 -8.23
N THR A 11 -11.04 2.18 -9.34
CA THR A 11 -10.94 2.84 -10.65
C THR A 11 -12.35 3.14 -11.11
N GLY A 12 -12.70 4.42 -11.25
CA GLY A 12 -14.09 4.85 -11.42
C GLY A 12 -14.95 4.37 -10.23
N LYS A 13 -15.94 3.52 -10.52
CA LYS A 13 -16.82 2.89 -9.52
C LYS A 13 -16.33 1.51 -9.06
N ASN A 14 -15.34 0.92 -9.73
CA ASN A 14 -14.89 -0.44 -9.46
C ASN A 14 -13.86 -0.49 -8.32
N ILE A 15 -14.24 -1.06 -7.17
CA ILE A 15 -13.33 -1.34 -6.06
C ILE A 15 -12.64 -2.67 -6.34
N HIS A 16 -11.30 -2.66 -6.43
CA HIS A 16 -10.53 -3.82 -6.91
C HIS A 16 -9.48 -4.32 -5.93
N LEU A 17 -9.23 -3.60 -4.84
CA LEU A 17 -8.16 -3.97 -3.90
C LEU A 17 -8.46 -3.46 -2.49
N LEU A 18 -8.32 -4.32 -1.49
CA LEU A 18 -8.25 -3.95 -0.07
C LEU A 18 -6.79 -3.89 0.38
N TRP A 19 -6.48 -2.92 1.25
CA TRP A 19 -5.14 -2.74 1.78
C TRP A 19 -5.13 -2.41 3.27
N ALA A 20 -4.02 -2.69 3.93
CA ALA A 20 -3.64 -2.13 5.22
C ALA A 20 -2.67 -0.95 5.01
N ARG A 21 -2.91 0.18 5.67
CA ARG A 21 -2.04 1.36 5.53
C ARG A 21 -0.79 1.17 6.37
N VAL A 22 0.33 1.52 5.78
CA VAL A 22 1.58 1.77 6.49
C VAL A 22 1.69 3.28 6.68
N GLU A 23 1.93 3.73 7.90
CA GLU A 23 2.16 5.16 8.16
C GLU A 23 3.45 5.59 7.47
N ALA A 24 3.35 6.62 6.62
CA ALA A 24 4.50 7.22 5.97
C ALA A 24 5.44 7.81 7.01
N ASN A 25 6.73 7.65 6.79
CA ASN A 25 7.80 8.25 7.58
C ASN A 25 8.97 8.58 6.66
N ASP A 26 9.88 9.43 7.13
CA ASP A 26 10.98 9.94 6.31
C ASP A 26 11.89 8.85 5.78
N GLY A 27 12.12 7.78 6.55
CA GLY A 27 12.89 6.62 6.11
C GLY A 27 12.27 5.93 4.89
N LEU A 28 10.97 5.62 4.93
CA LEU A 28 10.26 5.00 3.80
C LEU A 28 10.17 5.92 2.58
N LEU A 29 9.91 7.22 2.79
CA LEU A 29 9.81 8.18 1.69
C LEU A 29 11.16 8.41 1.03
N THR A 30 12.24 8.49 1.81
CA THR A 30 13.62 8.62 1.30
C THR A 30 14.04 7.39 0.54
N LEU A 31 13.80 6.19 1.08
CA LEU A 31 14.10 4.93 0.39
C LEU A 31 13.38 4.83 -0.96
N CYS A 32 12.07 5.12 -0.99
CA CYS A 32 11.31 5.12 -2.23
C CYS A 32 11.87 6.13 -3.25
N LYS A 33 12.27 7.33 -2.81
CA LYS A 33 12.88 8.34 -3.67
C LYS A 33 14.21 7.86 -4.25
N GLN A 34 15.08 7.28 -3.43
CA GLN A 34 16.38 6.74 -3.85
C GLN A 34 16.22 5.61 -4.86
N ILE A 35 15.34 4.63 -4.58
CA ILE A 35 15.04 3.54 -5.50
C ILE A 35 14.53 4.11 -6.84
N LYS A 36 13.58 5.04 -6.82
CA LYS A 36 13.07 5.65 -8.05
C LYS A 36 14.14 6.44 -8.83
N ALA A 37 15.12 7.04 -8.17
CA ALA A 37 16.21 7.74 -8.83
C ALA A 37 17.09 6.75 -9.62
N VAL A 38 17.54 5.66 -8.97
CA VAL A 38 18.34 4.61 -9.62
C VAL A 38 17.57 3.96 -10.77
N LEU A 39 16.32 3.56 -10.55
CA LEU A 39 15.52 2.95 -11.62
C LEU A 39 15.29 3.90 -12.81
N LYS A 40 15.22 5.21 -12.57
CA LYS A 40 15.10 6.20 -13.65
C LYS A 40 16.39 6.32 -14.45
N GLU A 41 17.55 6.26 -13.81
CA GLU A 41 18.86 6.25 -14.47
C GLU A 41 19.00 5.01 -15.37
N ASP A 42 18.44 3.88 -14.96
CA ASP A 42 18.39 2.64 -15.74
C ASP A 42 17.28 2.63 -16.83
N GLY A 43 16.59 3.75 -17.04
CA GLY A 43 15.61 3.92 -18.11
C GLY A 43 14.21 3.36 -17.81
N ILE A 44 13.91 2.93 -16.57
CA ILE A 44 12.56 2.49 -16.20
C ILE A 44 11.60 3.69 -16.20
N ARG A 45 10.49 3.55 -16.94
CA ARG A 45 9.46 4.58 -17.12
C ARG A 45 8.32 4.42 -16.10
N ASP A 46 7.41 5.39 -16.05
CA ASP A 46 6.18 5.37 -15.23
C ASP A 46 6.35 5.39 -13.70
N LEU A 47 7.49 5.87 -13.20
CA LEU A 47 7.76 6.02 -11.77
C LEU A 47 7.03 7.21 -11.10
N ASN A 48 6.17 7.92 -11.85
CA ASN A 48 5.49 9.16 -11.42
C ASN A 48 4.30 8.92 -10.47
N ARG A 49 3.87 7.66 -10.30
CA ARG A 49 2.80 7.35 -9.35
C ARG A 49 3.20 7.75 -7.93
N LYS A 50 2.31 8.50 -7.27
CA LYS A 50 2.47 8.86 -5.85
C LYS A 50 2.62 7.58 -5.03
N PHE A 51 3.71 7.49 -4.28
CA PHE A 51 3.90 6.40 -3.35
C PHE A 51 2.97 6.59 -2.15
N VAL A 52 2.08 5.62 -1.95
CA VAL A 52 1.21 5.54 -0.78
C VAL A 52 1.59 4.24 -0.09
N PRO A 53 2.31 4.25 1.04
CA PRO A 53 2.74 3.01 1.70
C PRO A 53 1.54 2.16 2.15
N HIS A 54 1.42 0.95 1.60
CA HIS A 54 0.34 0.01 1.92
C HIS A 54 0.77 -1.43 1.66
N VAL A 55 0.08 -2.38 2.29
CA VAL A 55 0.17 -3.80 1.97
C VAL A 55 -1.18 -4.26 1.45
N ASN A 56 -1.17 -4.93 0.30
CA ASN A 56 -2.37 -5.50 -0.30
C ASN A 56 -2.87 -6.68 0.55
N LEU A 57 -4.12 -6.62 0.99
CA LEU A 57 -4.76 -7.69 1.77
C LEU A 57 -5.53 -8.65 0.88
N ALA A 58 -6.25 -8.10 -0.11
CA ALA A 58 -7.06 -8.88 -1.04
C ALA A 58 -7.25 -8.14 -2.35
N ARG A 59 -7.28 -8.88 -3.46
CA ARG A 59 -7.79 -8.39 -4.74
C ARG A 59 -9.25 -8.77 -4.86
N LEU A 60 -10.11 -7.81 -5.17
CA LEU A 60 -11.55 -8.00 -5.22
C LEU A 60 -12.03 -8.26 -6.64
N LYS A 61 -13.00 -9.16 -6.80
CA LYS A 61 -13.66 -9.46 -8.08
C LYS A 61 -15.16 -9.37 -7.87
N ARG A 62 -15.83 -8.46 -8.59
CA ARG A 62 -17.29 -8.28 -8.58
C ARG A 62 -17.88 -8.02 -7.18
N THR A 63 -17.11 -7.45 -6.26
CA THR A 63 -17.56 -7.12 -4.90
C THR A 63 -18.31 -5.79 -4.89
N SER A 64 -19.44 -5.74 -4.19
CA SER A 64 -20.26 -4.53 -4.09
C SER A 64 -19.63 -3.50 -3.13
N ALA A 65 -19.97 -2.23 -3.33
CA ALA A 65 -19.53 -1.15 -2.42
C ALA A 65 -20.07 -1.34 -0.99
N THR A 66 -21.26 -1.96 -0.85
CA THR A 66 -21.88 -2.26 0.44
C THR A 66 -21.07 -3.29 1.22
N GLU A 67 -20.66 -4.40 0.58
CA GLU A 67 -19.82 -5.42 1.22
C GLU A 67 -18.48 -4.85 1.66
N VAL A 68 -17.84 -4.01 0.82
CA VAL A 68 -16.60 -3.32 1.19
C VAL A 68 -16.83 -2.40 2.39
N SER A 69 -17.93 -1.63 2.39
CA SER A 69 -18.25 -0.72 3.48
C SER A 69 -18.49 -1.46 4.80
N GLN A 70 -19.21 -2.59 4.77
CA GLN A 70 -19.41 -3.44 5.95
C GLN A 70 -18.09 -4.03 6.47
N TRP A 71 -17.20 -4.45 5.56
CA TRP A 71 -15.88 -4.95 5.95
C TRP A 71 -15.04 -3.84 6.59
N LEU A 72 -15.02 -2.63 6.03
CA LEU A 72 -14.32 -1.48 6.61
C LEU A 72 -14.89 -1.09 7.97
N ALA A 73 -16.22 -1.13 8.15
CA ALA A 73 -16.85 -0.82 9.44
C ALA A 73 -16.37 -1.78 10.54
N LYS A 74 -16.16 -3.06 10.21
CA LYS A 74 -15.66 -4.07 11.15
C LYS A 74 -14.16 -3.96 11.42
N ASN A 75 -13.37 -3.56 10.42
CA ASN A 75 -11.91 -3.66 10.45
C ASN A 75 -11.17 -2.32 10.49
N GLY A 76 -11.88 -1.18 10.42
CA GLY A 76 -11.30 0.16 10.29
C GLY A 76 -10.35 0.56 11.42
N PHE A 77 -10.56 0.02 12.62
CA PHE A 77 -9.73 0.24 13.81
C PHE A 77 -8.46 -0.63 13.86
N PHE A 78 -8.16 -1.38 12.79
CA PHE A 78 -6.93 -2.18 12.71
C PHE A 78 -5.70 -1.33 13.03
N ARG A 79 -4.88 -1.79 13.98
CA ARG A 79 -3.60 -1.22 14.40
C ARG A 79 -2.66 -2.36 14.73
N MET A 80 -1.39 -2.24 14.36
CA MET A 80 -0.33 -3.12 14.84
C MET A 80 0.63 -2.37 15.76
N PRO A 81 1.33 -3.07 16.68
CA PRO A 81 2.49 -2.53 17.36
C PRO A 81 3.54 -2.00 16.37
N LEU A 82 4.41 -1.12 16.85
CA LEU A 82 5.56 -0.67 16.07
C LEU A 82 6.47 -1.87 15.76
N MET A 83 6.78 -2.07 14.48
CA MET A 83 7.67 -3.13 14.03
C MET A 83 9.01 -2.56 13.59
N ASN A 84 10.11 -3.22 13.99
CA ASN A 84 11.42 -2.88 13.47
C ASN A 84 11.59 -3.46 12.05
N VAL A 85 12.25 -2.72 11.16
CA VAL A 85 12.58 -3.21 9.81
C VAL A 85 14.04 -3.62 9.82
N GLY A 86 14.32 -4.91 9.62
CA GLY A 86 15.68 -5.46 9.70
C GLY A 86 16.43 -5.47 8.36
N SER A 87 15.73 -5.73 7.26
CA SER A 87 16.31 -5.84 5.92
C SER A 87 15.33 -5.42 4.84
N PHE A 88 15.86 -5.19 3.64
CA PHE A 88 15.10 -5.07 2.39
C PHE A 88 15.63 -6.10 1.41
N GLU A 89 14.74 -6.78 0.71
CA GLU A 89 15.07 -7.90 -0.17
C GLU A 89 14.46 -7.68 -1.56
N TRP A 90 15.15 -8.15 -2.58
CA TRP A 90 14.60 -8.27 -3.92
C TRP A 90 13.66 -9.47 -3.97
N PHE A 91 12.57 -9.35 -4.72
CA PHE A 91 11.56 -10.39 -4.83
C PHE A 91 11.07 -10.51 -6.27
N GLU A 92 10.86 -11.75 -6.72
CA GLU A 92 10.28 -12.13 -8.00
C GLU A 92 9.22 -13.21 -7.75
N SER A 93 8.10 -13.18 -8.49
CA SER A 93 6.95 -14.08 -8.32
C SER A 93 6.56 -14.78 -9.60
#